data_AF-A0A482RI67-F1
#
_entry.id   AF-A0A482RI67-F1
#
_cell.length_a   1.000
_cell.length_b   1.000
_cell.length_c   1.000
_cell.angle_alpha   90.00
_cell.angle_beta   90.00
_cell.angle_gamma   90.00
#
_symmetry.space_group_name_H-M   'P 1'
#
loop_
_entity.id
_entity.type
_entity.pdbx_description
1 polymer ?
#
loop_
_entity_poly.entity_id
_entity_poly.type
_entity_poly.pdbx_seq_one_letter_code
_entity_poly.pdbx_strand_id
1 'polypeptide(L)' 'MKLATLKYYKVDDNGKITRLRKECPNEVCGAGVMMANHKDRYYCGRCHMTFSIADK' A
#
# COMPACT_ATOMS: atom_id res chain seq x y z
N MET A 1 -10.37 14.23 -7.42
CA MET A 1 -9.58 13.86 -6.23
C MET A 1 -8.13 14.25 -6.49
N LYS A 2 -7.56 15.21 -5.74
CA LYS A 2 -6.17 15.67 -5.95
C LYS A 2 -5.24 14.96 -4.95
N LEU A 3 -4.10 14.43 -5.43
CA LEU A 3 -3.00 13.86 -4.63
C LEU A 3 -3.38 12.75 -3.61
N ALA A 4 -4.21 11.79 -4.00
CA ALA A 4 -4.64 10.69 -3.12
C ALA A 4 -3.49 9.83 -2.57
N THR A 5 -2.39 9.72 -3.32
CA THR A 5 -1.23 8.86 -3.00
C THR A 5 -0.41 9.38 -1.82
N LEU A 6 -0.39 10.70 -1.58
CA LEU A 6 0.40 11.30 -0.49
C LEU A 6 -0.13 10.91 0.90
N LYS A 7 -1.41 10.57 1.02
CA LYS A 7 -2.04 10.14 2.28
C LYS A 7 -1.44 8.85 2.85
N TYR A 8 -0.69 8.10 2.06
CA TYR A 8 -0.09 6.83 2.46
C TYR A 8 1.35 6.96 2.95
N TYR A 9 1.88 8.18 2.98
CA TYR A 9 3.17 8.49 3.55
C TYR A 9 2.96 9.32 4.80
N LYS A 10 3.53 8.88 5.92
CA LYS A 10 3.62 9.67 7.13
C LYS A 10 5.04 10.21 7.22
N VAL A 11 5.16 11.52 7.43
CA VAL A 11 6.43 12.20 7.65
C VAL A 11 6.50 12.48 9.15
N ASP A 12 7.51 11.91 9.82
CA ASP A 12 7.80 12.24 11.21
C ASP A 12 8.61 13.54 11.29
N ASP A 13 8.60 14.21 12.45
CA ASP A 13 9.19 15.56 12.63
C ASP A 13 10.71 15.62 12.36
N ASN A 14 11.39 14.47 12.45
CA ASN A 14 12.81 14.31 12.10
C ASN A 14 13.06 14.10 10.59
N GLY A 15 12.04 14.28 9.74
CA GLY A 15 12.13 14.08 8.29
C GLY A 15 12.14 12.60 7.85
N LYS A 16 11.86 11.67 8.76
CA LYS A 16 11.78 10.24 8.43
C LYS A 16 10.43 9.94 7.78
N ILE A 17 10.47 9.32 6.60
CA ILE A 17 9.26 8.94 5.86
C ILE A 17 8.92 7.49 6.17
N THR A 18 7.74 7.27 6.74
CA THR A 18 7.18 5.93 6.96
C THR A 18 6.06 5.65 5.95
N ARG A 19 6.11 4.45 5.34
CA ARG A 19 5.07 3.98 4.42
C ARG A 19 3.97 3.30 5.23
N LEU A 20 2.72 3.76 5.07
CA LEU A 20 1.58 3.28 5.87
C LEU A 20 0.93 2.01 5.31
N ARG A 21 1.18 1.66 4.05
CA ARG A 21 0.58 0.51 3.37
C ARG A 21 1.64 -0.47 2.90
N LYS A 22 1.25 -1.75 2.80
CA LYS A 22 2.10 -2.81 2.25
C LYS A 22 2.34 -2.56 0.76
N GLU A 23 3.57 -2.83 0.33
CA GLU A 23 3.93 -2.86 -1.08
C GLU A 23 3.60 -4.21 -1.68
N CYS A 24 3.32 -4.22 -2.98
CA CYS A 24 3.09 -5.47 -3.69
C CYS A 24 4.43 -6.21 -3.89
N PRO A 25 4.55 -7.51 -3.56
CA PRO A 25 5.79 -8.26 -3.72
C PRO A 25 6.08 -8.70 -5.17
N ASN A 26 5.20 -8.39 -6.11
CA ASN A 26 5.36 -8.80 -7.50
C ASN A 26 6.41 -7.93 -8.19
N GLU A 27 7.29 -8.53 -9.00
CA GLU A 27 8.35 -7.83 -9.73
C GLU A 27 7.80 -6.74 -10.67
N VAL A 28 6.58 -6.92 -11.17
CA VAL A 28 5.87 -5.92 -12.00
C VAL A 28 5.37 -4.72 -11.17
N CYS A 29 5.20 -4.90 -9.86
CA CYS A 29 4.58 -3.95 -8.94
C CYS A 29 5.53 -3.57 -7.80
N GLY A 30 6.75 -3.15 -8.15
CA GLY A 30 7.80 -2.79 -7.19
C GLY A 30 7.50 -1.58 -6.30
N ALA A 31 8.56 -1.08 -5.64
CA ALA A 31 8.51 0.00 -4.65
C ALA A 31 7.77 1.24 -5.18
N GLY A 32 6.58 1.51 -4.63
CA GLY A 32 5.68 2.56 -5.10
C GLY A 32 4.25 2.09 -5.41
N VAL A 33 4.05 0.79 -5.67
CA VAL A 33 2.70 0.21 -5.79
C VAL A 33 2.22 -0.29 -4.43
N MET A 34 1.43 0.54 -3.77
CA MET A 34 0.83 0.21 -2.48
C MET A 34 -0.45 -0.60 -2.67
N MET A 35 -0.61 -1.64 -1.87
CA MET A 35 -1.84 -2.43 -1.83
C MET A 35 -2.94 -1.69 -1.08
N ALA A 36 -4.15 -1.70 -1.62
CA ALA A 36 -5.35 -1.20 -0.95
C ALA A 36 -5.67 -2.13 0.23
N ASN A 37 -5.86 -1.53 1.40
CA ASN A 37 -6.25 -2.25 2.61
C ASN A 37 -7.79 -2.19 2.74
N HIS A 38 -8.44 -3.30 2.41
CA HIS A 38 -9.86 -3.52 2.71
C HIS A 38 -9.97 -4.38 3.97
N LYS A 39 -11.18 -4.44 4.56
CA LYS A 39 -11.40 -5.16 5.82
C LYS A 39 -11.05 -6.65 5.74
N ASP A 40 -11.28 -7.24 4.58
CA ASP A 40 -11.18 -8.68 4.27
C ASP A 40 -9.97 -9.03 3.41
N ARG A 41 -9.32 -8.04 2.80
CA ARG A 41 -8.31 -8.28 1.76
C ARG A 41 -7.33 -7.13 1.56
N TYR A 42 -6.14 -7.48 1.11
CA TYR A 42 -5.23 -6.57 0.42
C TYR A 42 -5.38 -6.71 -1.08
N TYR A 43 -5.60 -5.60 -1.78
CA TYR A 43 -5.79 -5.61 -3.23
C TYR A 43 -4.74 -4.75 -3.94
N CYS A 44 -4.07 -5.30 -4.96
CA CYS A 44 -3.18 -4.54 -5.80
C CYS A 44 -3.92 -4.02 -7.04
N GLY A 45 -4.02 -2.70 -7.17
CA GLY A 45 -4.70 -2.09 -8.32
C GLY A 45 -3.95 -2.22 -9.66
N ARG A 46 -2.66 -2.58 -9.65
CA ARG A 46 -1.83 -2.67 -10.87
C ARG A 46 -1.78 -4.07 -11.48
N CYS A 47 -1.58 -5.09 -10.65
CA CYS A 47 -1.54 -6.49 -11.11
C CYS A 47 -2.81 -7.28 -10.77
N HIS A 48 -3.83 -6.62 -10.20
CA HIS A 48 -5.10 -7.21 -9.80
C HIS A 48 -4.99 -8.37 -8.79
N MET A 49 -3.83 -8.57 -8.16
CA MET A 49 -3.65 -9.59 -7.14
C MET A 49 -4.36 -9.24 -5.84
N THR A 50 -4.98 -10.25 -5.25
CA THR A 50 -5.73 -10.12 -4.00
C THR A 50 -5.15 -11.08 -2.97
N PHE A 51 -4.74 -10.57 -1.81
CA PHE A 51 -4.42 -11.40 -0.64
C PHE A 51 -5.59 -11.29 0.33
N SER A 52 -6.28 -12.41 0.60
CA SER A 52 -7.29 -12.47 1.66
C SER A 52 -6.60 -12.42 3.02
N ILE A 53 -7.06 -11.52 3.89
CA ILE A 53 -6.61 -11.45 5.28
C ILE A 53 -7.46 -12.46 6.03
N ALA A 54 -7.16 -13.75 5.86
CA ALA A 54 -7.72 -14.77 6.73
C ALA A 54 -7.00 -14.64 8.08
N ASP A 55 -7.79 -14.38 9.11
CA ASP A 55 -7.40 -14.05 10.49
C ASP A 55 -6.13 -14.75 10.99
N LYS A 56 -5.22 -13.94 11.55
CA LYS A 56 -4.48 -14.35 12.74
C LYS A 56 -4.28 -13.16 13.66
#